data_AF-A0A077NF39-F1
#
_entry.id   AF-A0A077NF39-F1
#
_cell.length_a   1.000
_cell.length_b   1.000
_cell.length_c   1.000
_cell.angle_alpha   90.00
_cell.angle_beta   90.00
_cell.angle_gamma   90.00
#
_symmetry.space_group_name_H-M   'P 1'
#
loop_
_entity.id
_entity.type
_entity.pdbx_description
1 polymer ?
#
loop_
_entity_poly.entity_id
_entity_poly.type
_entity_poly.pdbx_seq_one_letter_code
_entity_poly.pdbx_strand_id
1 'polypeptide(L)'
;MYQANDIWTGKDKAQHFLFSAAMAAAGNAYGERQNWTHRESAQFGLLLSISFGAAKEFYDSRPPGTGWSWQDFVYDVAGAMAGYSLYQSLK
;
A
#
# COMPACT_ATOMS: atom_id res chain seq x y z
N MET A 1 -9.22 -12.01 -16.23
CA MET A 1 -9.09 -11.23 -14.98
C MET A 1 -10.47 -10.69 -14.68
N TYR A 2 -11.07 -11.03 -13.55
CA TYR A 2 -12.36 -10.46 -13.13
C TYR A 2 -12.09 -9.06 -12.56
N GLN A 3 -12.84 -8.05 -12.98
CA GLN A 3 -12.63 -6.65 -12.57
C GLN A 3 -13.81 -6.21 -11.71
N ALA A 4 -13.53 -5.55 -10.59
CA ALA A 4 -14.53 -5.01 -9.68
C ALA A 4 -15.13 -3.71 -10.25
N ASN A 5 -16.40 -3.44 -9.94
CA ASN A 5 -17.06 -2.18 -10.26
C ASN A 5 -17.22 -1.34 -8.99
N ASP A 6 -16.13 -0.71 -8.58
CA ASP A 6 -16.03 0.01 -7.31
C ASP A 6 -16.25 1.51 -7.42
N ILE A 7 -16.77 2.09 -6.33
CA ILE A 7 -16.87 3.53 -6.18
C ILE A 7 -15.58 4.12 -5.61
N TRP A 8 -15.27 5.36 -6.00
CA TRP A 8 -14.04 6.05 -5.60
C TRP A 8 -14.05 6.57 -4.16
N THR A 9 -15.17 6.47 -3.46
CA THR A 9 -15.37 7.08 -2.14
C THR A 9 -15.93 6.05 -1.19
N GLY A 10 -15.46 6.02 0.05
CA GLY A 10 -16.05 5.17 1.07
C GLY A 10 -15.06 4.82 2.17
N LYS A 11 -15.59 4.18 3.21
CA LYS A 11 -14.79 3.68 4.34
C LYS A 11 -13.72 2.70 3.89
N ASP A 12 -14.07 1.81 2.95
CA ASP A 12 -13.18 0.80 2.38
C ASP A 12 -11.92 1.43 1.77
N LYS A 13 -12.08 2.46 0.93
CA LYS A 13 -10.96 3.21 0.32
C LYS A 13 -10.06 3.89 1.35
N ALA A 14 -10.65 4.42 2.43
CA ALA A 14 -9.88 4.98 3.53
C ALA A 14 -9.09 3.91 4.30
N GLN A 15 -9.61 2.69 4.41
CA GLN A 15 -8.89 1.57 5.04
C GLN A 15 -7.69 1.15 4.21
N HIS A 16 -7.84 1.04 2.89
CA HIS A 16 -6.75 0.79 1.95
C HIS A 16 -5.63 1.84 2.09
N PHE A 17 -6.01 3.12 2.06
CA PHE A 17 -5.07 4.22 2.24
C PHE A 17 -4.31 4.13 3.58
N LEU A 18 -5.03 3.98 4.70
CA LEU A 18 -4.42 3.96 6.02
C LEU A 18 -3.56 2.71 6.25
N PHE A 19 -4.00 1.55 5.78
CA PHE A 19 -3.24 0.31 5.86
C PHE A 19 -1.93 0.43 5.09
N SER A 20 -1.99 0.92 3.85
CA SER A 20 -0.81 1.12 3.02
C SER A 20 0.14 2.19 3.56
N ALA A 21 -0.39 3.27 4.14
CA ALA A 21 0.42 4.26 4.83
C ALA A 21 1.17 3.66 6.04
N ALA A 22 0.47 2.91 6.88
CA ALA A 22 1.08 2.25 8.03
C ALA A 22 2.13 1.22 7.61
N MET A 23 1.86 0.44 6.57
CA MET A 23 2.77 -0.55 6.00
C MET A 23 4.04 0.09 5.45
N ALA A 24 3.92 1.17 4.68
CA ALA A 24 5.08 1.88 4.14
C ALA A 24 5.95 2.46 5.27
N ALA A 25 5.35 3.08 6.29
CA ALA A 25 6.07 3.60 7.45
C ALA A 25 6.74 2.47 8.26
N ALA A 26 6.05 1.34 8.46
CA ALA A 26 6.59 0.18 9.16
C ALA A 26 7.77 -0.46 8.40
N GLY A 27 7.67 -0.58 7.08
CA GLY A 27 8.76 -1.09 6.24
C GLY A 27 9.98 -0.17 6.24
N ASN A 28 9.77 1.16 6.24
CA ASN A 28 10.85 2.12 6.44
C ASN A 28 11.55 1.89 7.79
N ALA A 29 10.78 1.87 8.89
CA ALA A 29 11.32 1.63 10.22
C ALA A 29 12.04 0.28 10.35
N TYR A 30 11.57 -0.75 9.66
CA TYR A 30 12.24 -2.04 9.59
C TYR A 30 13.61 -1.94 8.91
N GLY A 31 13.68 -1.30 7.73
CA GLY A 31 14.94 -1.14 7.01
C GLY A 31 15.99 -0.38 7.80
N GLU A 32 15.56 0.64 8.54
CA GLU A 32 16.48 1.39 9.40
C GLU A 32 17.03 0.56 10.56
N ARG A 33 16.21 -0.31 11.15
CA ARG A 33 16.70 -1.28 12.15
C ARG A 33 17.70 -2.28 11.58
N GLN A 34 17.69 -2.51 10.26
CA GLN A 34 18.66 -3.33 9.56
C GLN A 34 19.92 -2.55 9.13
N ASN A 35 20.07 -1.29 9.57
CA ASN A 35 21.16 -0.40 9.18
C ASN A 35 21.20 -0.12 7.66
N TRP A 36 20.06 -0.21 6.97
CA TRP A 36 19.98 0.21 5.57
C TRP A 36 20.10 1.72 5.47
N THR A 37 20.53 2.20 4.30
CA THR A 37 20.49 3.63 4.01
C THR A 37 19.05 4.10 4.04
N HIS A 38 18.86 5.38 4.35
CA HIS A 38 17.53 5.99 4.39
C HIS A 38 16.75 5.80 3.08
N ARG A 39 17.44 5.83 1.94
CA ARG A 39 16.86 5.58 0.62
C ARG A 39 16.43 4.12 0.43
N GLU A 40 17.25 3.16 0.88
CA GLU A 40 16.91 1.73 0.81
C GLU A 40 15.72 1.38 1.70
N SER A 41 15.67 1.91 2.92
CA SER A 41 14.53 1.78 3.84
C SER A 41 13.25 2.34 3.23
N ALA A 42 13.34 3.52 2.60
CA ALA A 42 12.24 4.15 1.88
C ALA A 42 11.71 3.32 0.72
N GLN A 43 12.62 2.87 -0.15
CA GLN A 43 12.27 2.04 -1.29
C GLN A 43 11.64 0.73 -0.83
N PHE A 44 12.20 0.10 0.20
CA PHE A 44 11.66 -1.14 0.74
C PHE A 44 10.24 -0.95 1.29
N GLY A 45 10.00 0.06 2.13
CA GLY A 45 8.66 0.29 2.69
C GLY A 45 7.61 0.57 1.62
N LEU A 46 7.94 1.40 0.63
CA LEU A 46 7.04 1.67 -0.51
C LEU A 46 6.76 0.41 -1.33
N LEU A 47 7.82 -0.32 -1.72
CA LEU A 47 7.68 -1.53 -2.53
C LEU A 47 6.92 -2.61 -1.78
N LEU A 48 7.18 -2.79 -0.48
CA LEU A 48 6.46 -3.73 0.37
C LEU A 48 4.95 -3.40 0.36
N SER A 49 4.59 -2.16 0.68
CA SER A 49 3.19 -1.74 0.74
C SER A 49 2.46 -1.92 -0.60
N ILE A 50 3.05 -1.44 -1.70
CA ILE A 50 2.46 -1.53 -3.03
C ILE A 50 2.35 -3.00 -3.48
N SER A 51 3.35 -3.83 -3.16
CA SER A 51 3.31 -5.27 -3.49
C SER A 51 2.17 -5.98 -2.77
N PHE A 52 1.89 -5.62 -1.52
CA PHE A 52 0.76 -6.17 -0.79
C PHE A 52 -0.59 -5.74 -1.37
N GLY A 53 -0.75 -4.47 -1.75
CA GLY A 53 -1.96 -3.99 -2.45
C GLY A 53 -2.17 -4.73 -3.78
N ALA A 54 -1.13 -4.80 -4.62
CA ALA A 54 -1.19 -5.54 -5.89
C ALA A 54 -1.49 -7.04 -5.69
N ALA A 55 -0.89 -7.67 -4.68
CA ALA A 55 -1.12 -9.08 -4.38
C ALA A 55 -2.56 -9.35 -3.92
N LYS A 56 -3.14 -8.45 -3.10
CA LYS A 56 -4.55 -8.54 -2.69
C LYS A 56 -5.46 -8.43 -3.90
N GLU A 57 -5.31 -7.40 -4.73
CA GLU A 57 -6.16 -7.21 -5.91
C GLU A 57 -6.01 -8.35 -6.94
N PHE A 58 -4.80 -8.91 -7.07
CA PHE A 58 -4.57 -10.11 -7.89
C PHE A 58 -5.26 -11.34 -7.29
N TYR A 59 -5.23 -11.50 -5.98
CA TYR A 59 -5.94 -12.58 -5.29
C TYR A 59 -7.46 -12.45 -5.45
N ASP A 60 -7.98 -11.23 -5.38
CA ASP A 60 -9.42 -10.95 -5.54
C ASP A 60 -9.90 -11.09 -7.00
N SER A 61 -8.99 -11.07 -7.97
CA SER A 61 -9.28 -11.30 -9.39
C SER A 61 -9.72 -12.73 -9.75
N ARG A 62 -9.72 -13.67 -8.80
CA ARG A 62 -10.10 -15.07 -9.00
C ARG A 62 -11.62 -15.26 -9.15
N PRO A 63 -12.10 -16.35 -9.77
CA PRO A 63 -13.53 -16.59 -10.03
C PRO A 63 -14.48 -16.53 -8.81
N PRO A 64 -14.06 -16.84 -7.57
CA PRO A 64 -14.87 -16.57 -6.37
C PRO A 64 -14.61 -15.22 -5.67
N GLY A 65 -13.70 -14.39 -6.18
CA GLY A 65 -13.31 -13.12 -5.57
C GLY A 65 -14.14 -11.92 -6.04
N THR A 66 -13.86 -10.75 -5.47
CA THR A 66 -14.56 -9.48 -5.77
C THR A 66 -14.13 -8.85 -7.09
N GLY A 67 -12.99 -9.29 -7.65
CA GLY A 67 -12.38 -8.73 -8.84
C GLY A 67 -11.31 -7.69 -8.51
N TRP A 68 -10.44 -7.42 -9.48
CA TRP A 68 -9.45 -6.35 -9.38
C TRP A 68 -10.13 -4.98 -9.31
N SER A 69 -9.82 -4.22 -8.27
CA SER A 69 -10.25 -2.84 -8.07
C SER A 69 -9.07 -1.89 -8.31
N TRP A 70 -9.16 -1.10 -9.39
CA TRP A 70 -8.19 -0.04 -9.64
C TRP A 70 -8.27 1.07 -8.62
N GLN A 71 -9.46 1.29 -8.08
CA GLN A 71 -9.76 2.27 -7.05
C GLN A 71 -8.95 1.91 -5.80
N ASP A 72 -9.07 0.68 -5.30
CA ASP A 72 -8.32 0.22 -4.13
C ASP A 72 -6.82 0.29 -4.36
N PHE A 73 -6.35 -0.19 -5.51
CA PHE A 73 -4.94 -0.14 -5.84
C PHE A 73 -4.39 1.30 -5.85
N VAL A 74 -5.15 2.27 -6.35
CA VAL A 74 -4.76 3.70 -6.32
C VAL A 74 -4.71 4.22 -4.88
N TYR A 75 -5.68 3.86 -4.03
CA TYR A 75 -5.66 4.23 -2.61
C TYR A 75 -4.50 3.58 -1.86
N ASP A 76 -4.10 2.36 -2.22
CA ASP A 76 -2.92 1.71 -1.66
C ASP A 76 -1.63 2.44 -2.03
N VAL A 77 -1.47 2.81 -3.31
CA VAL A 77 -0.31 3.59 -3.77
C VAL A 77 -0.27 4.97 -3.10
N ALA A 78 -1.39 5.67 -3.04
CA ALA A 78 -1.49 6.97 -2.37
C ALA A 78 -1.18 6.87 -0.88
N GLY A 79 -1.71 5.84 -0.20
CA GLY A 79 -1.43 5.52 1.19
C GLY A 79 0.06 5.27 1.41
N ALA A 80 0.67 4.40 0.61
CA ALA A 80 2.10 4.08 0.71
C ALA A 80 2.98 5.34 0.59
N MET A 81 2.71 6.21 -0.38
CA MET A 81 3.42 7.48 -0.54
C MET A 81 3.21 8.43 0.64
N ALA A 82 1.99 8.51 1.19
CA ALA A 82 1.69 9.32 2.35
C ALA A 82 2.40 8.81 3.61
N GLY A 83 2.37 7.50 3.85
CA GLY A 83 3.08 6.85 4.96
C GLY A 83 4.59 7.03 4.90
N TYR A 84 5.16 6.90 3.70
CA TYR A 84 6.54 7.28 3.44
C TYR A 84 6.78 8.75 3.81
N SER A 85 6.07 9.69 3.19
CA SER A 85 6.29 11.13 3.40
C SER A 85 6.16 11.52 4.88
N LEU A 86 5.17 10.94 5.58
CA LEU A 86 4.99 11.13 7.01
C LEU A 86 6.18 10.60 7.80
N TYR A 87 6.62 9.37 7.54
CA TYR A 87 7.77 8.79 8.23
C TYR A 87 9.04 9.64 8.05
N GLN A 88 9.27 10.14 6.84
CA GLN A 88 10.39 11.03 6.53
C GLN A 88 10.30 12.37 7.29
N SER A 89 9.10 12.91 7.47
CA SER A 89 8.90 14.17 8.20
C SER A 89 9.11 14.06 9.72
N LEU A 90 9.05 12.84 10.25
CA LEU A 90 9.19 12.55 11.69
C LEU A 90 10.63 12.21 12.08
N LYS A 91 11.56 12.23 11.13
CA LYS A 91 12.94 11.79 11.29
C LYS A 91 13.92 12.94 11.09
#